data_AF-A0A5R8NCJ3-F1
#
_entry.id   AF-A0A5R8NCJ3-F1
#
_cell.length_a   1.000
_cell.length_b   1.000
_cell.length_c   1.000
_cell.angle_alpha   90.00
_cell.angle_beta   90.00
_cell.angle_gamma   90.00
#
_symmetry.space_group_name_H-M   'P 1'
#
loop_
_entity.id
_entity.type
_entity.pdbx_description
1 polymer ?
#
loop_
_entity_poly.entity_id
_entity_poly.type
_entity_poly.pdbx_seq_one_letter_code
_entity_poly.pdbx_strand_id
1 'polypeptide(L)'
;MQLLPGNPWPELFGRCRREAFHLEVRDTYAVPSESEPFRRFLDGEPDDNAWFESWGRLIRETTARGVKVTRVRVVTVPHSDYQRWLLALSALNTEAGEDIRYLPRHLVDAAAVPLDDFWLLDDERVVFNLVNEQGRAAGCSALSVDPATVARCRRVKEQLWALATPYAEYRSASTTGR
;
A
#
# COMPACT_ATOMS: atom_id res chain seq x y z
N MET A 1 20.87 -0.62 -7.25
CA MET A 1 19.45 -0.27 -7.46
C MET A 1 19.30 0.33 -8.84
N GLN A 2 18.22 0.01 -9.54
CA GLN A 2 17.88 0.55 -10.84
C GLN A 2 16.73 1.56 -10.68
N LEU A 3 16.87 2.74 -11.28
CA LEU A 3 15.78 3.72 -11.33
C LEU A 3 14.82 3.37 -12.47
N LEU A 4 13.53 3.30 -12.16
CA LEU A 4 12.45 3.09 -13.11
C LEU A 4 11.73 4.44 -13.33
N PRO A 5 11.80 5.03 -14.54
CA PRO A 5 11.09 6.26 -14.85
C PRO A 5 9.60 6.00 -15.12
N GLY A 6 8.75 6.99 -14.83
CA GLY A 6 7.33 6.95 -15.17
C GLY A 6 6.52 6.00 -14.27
N ASN A 7 5.52 5.34 -14.84
CA ASN A 7 4.67 4.37 -14.14
C ASN A 7 5.13 2.93 -14.44
N PRO A 8 5.95 2.29 -13.58
CA PRO A 8 6.46 0.94 -13.84
C PRO A 8 5.45 -0.16 -13.49
N TRP A 9 4.32 0.17 -12.85
CA TRP A 9 3.44 -0.82 -12.24
C TRP A 9 2.82 -1.82 -13.23
N PRO A 10 2.30 -1.42 -14.41
CA PRO A 10 1.73 -2.38 -15.35
C PRO A 10 2.74 -3.48 -15.77
N GLU A 11 3.99 -3.09 -16.02
CA GLU A 11 5.05 -4.04 -16.40
C GLU A 11 5.46 -4.94 -15.23
N LEU A 12 5.64 -4.36 -14.05
CA LEU A 12 6.04 -5.08 -12.84
C LEU A 12 4.99 -6.14 -12.45
N PHE A 13 3.72 -5.75 -12.41
CA PHE A 13 2.60 -6.65 -12.11
C PHE A 13 2.40 -7.68 -13.21
N GLY A 14 2.55 -7.30 -14.48
CA GLY A 14 2.50 -8.22 -15.62
C GLY A 14 3.55 -9.34 -15.55
N ARG A 15 4.69 -9.09 -14.89
CA ARG A 15 5.76 -10.07 -14.66
C ARG A 15 5.68 -10.78 -13.31
N CYS A 16 4.75 -10.41 -12.43
CA CYS A 16 4.57 -11.04 -11.13
C CYS A 16 3.81 -12.36 -11.29
N ARG A 17 4.23 -13.40 -10.56
CA ARG A 17 3.73 -14.77 -10.74
C ARG A 17 3.10 -15.38 -9.50
N ARG A 18 3.52 -14.95 -8.31
CA ARG A 18 3.14 -15.57 -7.03
C ARG A 18 2.48 -14.57 -6.12
N GLU A 19 3.18 -13.47 -5.83
CA GLU A 19 2.71 -12.48 -4.86
C GLU A 19 3.32 -11.11 -5.11
N ALA A 20 2.48 -10.07 -5.05
CA ALA A 20 2.86 -8.68 -4.92
C ALA A 20 2.45 -8.18 -3.53
N PHE A 21 3.42 -8.02 -2.64
CA PHE A 21 3.21 -7.50 -1.29
C PHE A 21 3.56 -6.02 -1.23
N HIS A 22 2.69 -5.18 -0.67
CA HIS A 22 2.93 -3.76 -0.45
C HIS A 22 2.98 -3.42 1.03
N LEU A 23 3.99 -2.67 1.43
CA LEU A 23 4.08 -2.07 2.75
C LEU A 23 3.94 -0.55 2.64
N GLU A 24 2.97 -0.01 3.38
CA GLU A 24 2.71 1.42 3.53
C GLU A 24 2.94 1.81 4.98
N VAL A 25 3.92 2.68 5.25
CA VAL A 25 4.26 3.10 6.61
C VAL A 25 4.01 4.58 6.87
N ARG A 26 3.45 5.36 5.93
CA ARG A 26 3.24 6.80 6.13
C ARG A 26 1.79 7.13 6.46
N ASP A 27 1.59 8.16 7.30
CA ASP A 27 0.24 8.61 7.66
C ASP A 27 -0.39 9.53 6.61
N THR A 28 0.41 10.07 5.69
CA THR A 28 -0.03 10.91 4.57
C THR A 28 0.86 10.68 3.35
N TYR A 29 0.24 10.75 2.16
CA TYR A 29 0.96 10.80 0.89
C TYR A 29 0.55 12.04 0.11
N ALA A 30 1.52 12.69 -0.53
CA ALA A 30 1.27 13.80 -1.45
C ALA A 30 1.15 13.28 -2.88
N VAL A 31 0.06 12.56 -3.19
CA VAL A 31 -0.23 12.06 -4.54
C VAL A 31 -1.16 13.05 -5.25
N PRO A 32 -0.71 13.72 -6.34
CA PRO A 32 -1.51 14.78 -6.97
C PRO A 32 -2.92 14.34 -7.39
N SER A 33 -3.07 13.13 -7.95
CA SER A 33 -4.36 12.58 -8.39
C SER A 33 -5.34 12.31 -7.24
N GLU A 34 -4.85 12.21 -6.01
CA GLU A 34 -5.68 11.94 -4.83
C GLU A 34 -6.20 13.22 -4.18
N SER A 35 -5.70 14.39 -4.57
CA SER A 35 -6.00 15.68 -3.91
C SER A 35 -7.49 16.03 -3.95
N GLU A 36 -8.13 15.87 -5.12
CA GLU A 36 -9.54 16.19 -5.31
C GLU A 36 -10.48 15.12 -4.69
N PRO A 37 -10.25 13.80 -4.91
CA PRO A 37 -10.95 12.74 -4.18
C PRO A 37 -10.87 12.88 -2.66
N PHE A 38 -9.69 13.23 -2.14
CA PHE A 38 -9.49 13.43 -0.71
C PHE A 38 -10.27 14.65 -0.20
N ARG A 39 -10.25 15.78 -0.93
CA ARG A 39 -11.06 16.96 -0.61
C ARG A 39 -12.55 16.61 -0.52
N ARG A 40 -13.08 15.93 -1.55
CA ARG A 40 -14.48 15.48 -1.58
C ARG A 40 -14.85 14.63 -0.37
N PHE A 41 -13.97 13.70 0.02
CA PHE A 41 -14.19 12.89 1.22
C PHE A 41 -14.27 13.72 2.51
N LEU A 42 -13.41 14.74 2.66
CA LEU A 42 -13.48 15.65 3.82
C LEU A 42 -14.79 16.43 3.86
N ASP A 43 -15.30 16.81 2.68
CA ASP A 43 -16.54 17.56 2.52
C ASP A 43 -17.81 16.66 2.55
N GLY A 44 -17.63 15.33 2.62
CA GLY A 44 -18.72 14.36 2.56
C GLY A 44 -19.39 14.24 1.18
N GLU A 45 -18.72 14.72 0.14
CA GLU A 45 -19.17 14.68 -1.25
C GLU A 45 -18.95 13.28 -1.85
N PRO A 46 -19.89 12.77 -2.67
CA PRO A 46 -19.70 11.52 -3.38
C PRO A 46 -18.58 11.64 -4.44
N ASP A 47 -17.86 10.54 -4.64
CA ASP A 47 -16.86 10.38 -5.70
C ASP A 47 -17.27 9.21 -6.61
N ASP A 48 -17.07 9.37 -7.92
CA ASP A 48 -17.35 8.32 -8.90
C ASP A 48 -16.22 7.28 -8.97
N ASN A 49 -15.11 7.54 -8.28
CA ASN A 49 -13.92 6.71 -8.21
C ASN A 49 -13.30 6.37 -9.59
N ALA A 50 -13.59 7.18 -10.63
CA ALA A 50 -13.07 6.95 -11.98
C ALA A 50 -11.53 6.96 -12.01
N TRP A 51 -10.90 7.73 -11.12
CA TRP A 51 -9.45 7.79 -10.93
C TRP A 51 -8.85 6.44 -10.48
N PHE A 52 -9.62 5.61 -9.75
CA PHE A 52 -9.18 4.31 -9.25
C PHE A 52 -9.24 3.21 -10.31
N GLU A 53 -10.09 3.34 -11.34
CA GLU A 53 -10.42 2.25 -12.25
C GLU A 53 -9.21 1.69 -13.03
N SER A 54 -8.22 2.54 -13.36
CA SER A 54 -6.98 2.07 -14.00
C SER A 54 -6.17 1.12 -13.09
N TRP A 55 -6.05 1.46 -11.80
CA TRP A 55 -5.40 0.63 -10.79
C TRP A 55 -6.24 -0.61 -10.48
N GLY A 56 -7.54 -0.42 -10.23
CA GLY A 56 -8.47 -1.51 -9.95
C GLY A 56 -8.47 -2.57 -11.05
N ARG A 57 -8.41 -2.17 -12.33
CA ARG A 57 -8.27 -3.10 -13.46
C ARG A 57 -6.96 -3.87 -13.40
N LEU A 58 -5.84 -3.21 -13.15
CA LEU A 58 -4.53 -3.86 -13.05
C LEU A 58 -4.51 -4.91 -11.93
N ILE A 59 -5.09 -4.60 -10.78
CA ILE A 59 -5.21 -5.54 -9.66
C ILE A 59 -6.09 -6.71 -10.05
N ARG A 60 -7.29 -6.47 -10.59
CA ARG A 60 -8.21 -7.55 -11.04
C ARG A 60 -7.55 -8.47 -12.05
N GLU A 61 -6.84 -7.93 -13.04
CA GLU A 61 -6.11 -8.71 -14.03
C GLU A 61 -4.98 -9.53 -13.40
N THR A 62 -4.31 -8.97 -12.39
CA THR A 62 -3.21 -9.65 -11.69
C THR A 62 -3.73 -10.78 -10.81
N THR A 63 -4.79 -10.55 -10.03
CA THR A 63 -5.40 -11.59 -9.18
C THR A 63 -6.09 -12.66 -10.00
N ALA A 64 -6.66 -12.33 -11.16
CA ALA A 64 -7.21 -13.30 -12.11
C ALA A 64 -6.15 -14.28 -12.66
N ARG A 65 -4.86 -13.90 -12.69
CA ARG A 65 -3.74 -14.80 -13.01
C ARG A 65 -3.33 -15.71 -11.85
N GLY A 66 -4.00 -15.62 -10.69
CA GLY A 66 -3.68 -16.37 -9.47
C GLY A 66 -2.57 -15.75 -8.62
N VAL A 67 -2.12 -14.52 -8.95
CA VAL A 67 -1.14 -13.77 -8.16
C VAL A 67 -1.82 -13.20 -6.93
N LYS A 68 -1.24 -13.40 -5.75
CA LYS A 68 -1.73 -12.75 -4.52
C LYS A 68 -1.31 -11.28 -4.52
N VAL A 69 -2.24 -10.37 -4.29
CA VAL A 69 -1.92 -8.96 -4.02
C VAL A 69 -2.23 -8.69 -2.56
N THR A 70 -1.20 -8.44 -1.77
CA THR A 70 -1.29 -8.33 -0.30
C THR A 70 -0.76 -6.97 0.14
N ARG A 71 -1.37 -6.36 1.16
CA ARG A 71 -0.96 -5.04 1.65
C ARG A 71 -0.99 -4.98 3.17
N VAL A 72 0.04 -4.38 3.76
CA VAL A 72 0.04 -3.97 5.17
C VAL A 72 0.16 -2.47 5.25
N ARG A 73 -0.79 -1.84 5.95
CA ARG A 73 -0.76 -0.43 6.30
C ARG A 73 -0.40 -0.28 7.78
N VAL A 74 0.75 0.33 8.05
CA VAL A 74 1.15 0.70 9.41
C VAL A 74 0.63 2.11 9.68
N VAL A 75 -0.24 2.25 10.69
CA VAL A 75 -1.06 3.45 10.90
C VAL A 75 -0.92 4.04 12.30
N THR A 76 -0.90 5.35 12.41
CA THR A 76 -1.04 6.04 13.71
C THR A 76 -2.51 6.04 14.16
N VAL A 77 -2.73 5.86 15.45
CA VAL A 77 -4.04 5.97 16.11
C VAL A 77 -3.95 7.07 17.18
N PRO A 78 -4.88 8.04 17.23
CA PRO A 78 -6.05 8.22 16.35
C PRO A 78 -5.66 8.50 14.89
N HIS A 79 -6.52 8.08 13.96
CA HIS A 79 -6.25 8.20 12.52
C HIS A 79 -6.28 9.63 12.03
N SER A 80 -5.26 10.01 11.26
CA SER A 80 -5.31 11.20 10.41
C SER A 80 -6.49 11.12 9.44
N ASP A 81 -6.93 12.27 8.95
CA ASP A 81 -8.03 12.34 7.98
C ASP A 81 -7.73 11.52 6.72
N TYR A 82 -6.48 11.57 6.29
CA TYR A 82 -5.98 10.80 5.17
C TYR A 82 -6.05 9.28 5.43
N GLN A 83 -5.69 8.81 6.63
CA GLN A 83 -5.84 7.39 6.98
C GLN A 83 -7.31 6.96 7.08
N ARG A 84 -8.21 7.85 7.53
CA ARG A 84 -9.66 7.58 7.49
C ARG A 84 -10.18 7.47 6.06
N TRP A 85 -9.69 8.30 5.15
CA TRP A 85 -9.99 8.22 3.73
C TRP A 85 -9.47 6.92 3.11
N LEU A 86 -8.19 6.56 3.35
CA LEU A 86 -7.62 5.29 2.90
C LEU A 86 -8.37 4.07 3.45
N LEU A 87 -8.84 4.13 4.70
CA LEU A 87 -9.68 3.10 5.30
C LEU A 87 -11.01 2.94 4.57
N ALA A 88 -11.65 4.05 4.15
CA ALA A 88 -12.85 3.98 3.31
C ALA A 88 -12.54 3.38 1.93
N LEU A 89 -11.44 3.80 1.29
CA LEU A 89 -11.01 3.31 -0.03
C LEU A 89 -10.55 1.85 -0.03
N SER A 90 -10.19 1.27 1.12
CA SER A 90 -9.83 -0.15 1.20
C SER A 90 -10.94 -1.05 0.69
N ALA A 91 -12.22 -0.65 0.77
CA ALA A 91 -13.32 -1.38 0.16
C ALA A 91 -13.08 -1.63 -1.35
N LEU A 92 -12.76 -0.58 -2.11
CA LEU A 92 -12.49 -0.66 -3.55
C LEU A 92 -11.29 -1.56 -3.88
N ASN A 93 -10.24 -1.49 -3.06
CA ASN A 93 -9.05 -2.33 -3.24
C ASN A 93 -9.37 -3.81 -2.95
N THR A 94 -10.13 -4.10 -1.90
CA THR A 94 -10.56 -5.47 -1.58
C THR A 94 -11.51 -6.03 -2.63
N GLU A 95 -12.41 -5.22 -3.19
CA GLU A 95 -13.28 -5.60 -4.31
C GLU A 95 -12.49 -5.89 -5.59
N ALA A 96 -11.37 -5.19 -5.82
CA ALA A 96 -10.46 -5.49 -6.91
C ALA A 96 -9.63 -6.78 -6.69
N GLY A 97 -9.59 -7.29 -5.46
CA GLY A 97 -8.95 -8.55 -5.09
C GLY A 97 -7.72 -8.43 -4.20
N GLU A 98 -7.41 -7.26 -3.63
CA GLU A 98 -6.33 -7.13 -2.64
C GLU A 98 -6.72 -7.70 -1.27
N ASP A 99 -5.78 -8.36 -0.59
CA ASP A 99 -5.87 -8.69 0.84
C ASP A 99 -5.13 -7.61 1.64
N ILE A 100 -5.91 -6.72 2.28
CA ILE A 100 -5.39 -5.58 3.03
C ILE A 100 -5.49 -5.85 4.53
N ARG A 101 -4.39 -5.57 5.23
CA ARG A 101 -4.30 -5.60 6.68
C ARG A 101 -3.80 -4.29 7.25
N TYR A 102 -4.24 -3.98 8.47
CA TYR A 102 -3.89 -2.78 9.22
C TYR A 102 -3.12 -3.13 10.49
N LEU A 103 -2.06 -2.37 10.75
CA LEU A 103 -1.24 -2.52 11.94
C LEU A 103 -1.08 -1.16 12.64
N PRO A 104 -1.79 -0.92 13.75
CA PRO A 104 -1.55 0.25 14.58
C PRO A 104 -0.10 0.31 15.07
N ARG A 105 0.57 1.45 14.88
CA ARG A 105 1.99 1.64 15.23
C ARG A 105 2.32 1.29 16.67
N HIS A 106 1.40 1.53 17.61
CA HIS A 106 1.62 1.26 19.03
C HIS A 106 1.59 -0.25 19.39
N LEU A 107 1.23 -1.13 18.45
CA LEU A 107 1.19 -2.59 18.64
C LEU A 107 2.44 -3.30 18.10
N VAL A 108 3.41 -2.56 17.58
CA VAL A 108 4.66 -3.10 17.04
C VAL A 108 5.84 -2.24 17.50
N ASP A 109 6.99 -2.88 17.70
CA ASP A 109 8.22 -2.14 18.00
C ASP A 109 8.57 -1.20 16.85
N ALA A 110 8.86 0.07 17.17
CA ALA A 110 9.25 1.07 16.18
C ALA A 110 10.50 0.64 15.39
N ALA A 111 11.42 -0.12 15.99
CA ALA A 111 12.62 -0.63 15.33
C ALA A 111 12.32 -1.69 14.26
N ALA A 112 11.14 -2.32 14.31
CA ALA A 112 10.70 -3.32 13.33
C ALA A 112 10.01 -2.71 12.11
N VAL A 113 9.56 -1.46 12.20
CA VAL A 113 8.88 -0.76 11.11
C VAL A 113 9.92 0.01 10.28
N PRO A 114 10.08 -0.30 8.98
CA PRO A 114 10.99 0.46 8.13
C PRO A 114 10.47 1.88 7.91
N LEU A 115 11.34 2.77 7.48
CA LEU A 115 10.98 4.17 7.14
C LEU A 115 10.39 4.31 5.73
N ASP A 116 10.72 3.36 4.86
CA ASP A 116 10.36 3.40 3.44
C ASP A 116 9.25 2.40 3.12
N ASP A 117 8.32 2.88 2.30
CA ASP A 117 7.35 2.04 1.63
C ASP A 117 8.01 1.21 0.54
N PHE A 118 7.55 -0.02 0.36
CA PHE A 118 8.04 -0.87 -0.71
C PHE A 118 7.01 -1.87 -1.19
N TRP A 119 7.13 -2.21 -2.47
CA TRP A 119 6.57 -3.42 -3.04
C TRP A 119 7.62 -4.54 -3.04
N LEU A 120 7.23 -5.74 -2.63
CA LEU A 120 8.02 -6.97 -2.75
C LEU A 120 7.28 -7.89 -3.71
N LEU A 121 7.90 -8.17 -4.86
CA LEU A 121 7.32 -9.00 -5.93
C LEU A 121 8.01 -10.36 -5.96
N ASP A 122 7.22 -11.41 -5.86
CA ASP A 122 7.61 -12.82 -5.89
C ASP A 122 8.66 -13.24 -4.84
N ASP A 123 8.85 -12.42 -3.79
CA ASP A 123 9.96 -12.52 -2.84
C ASP A 123 11.36 -12.41 -3.50
N GLU A 124 11.45 -11.79 -4.68
CA GLU A 124 12.68 -11.72 -5.49
C GLU A 124 13.09 -10.28 -5.84
N ARG A 125 12.13 -9.36 -5.88
CA ARG A 125 12.32 -7.99 -6.37
C ARG A 125 11.68 -7.01 -5.42
N VAL A 126 12.42 -5.99 -4.99
CA VAL A 126 11.89 -4.91 -4.16
C VAL A 126 11.84 -3.62 -4.96
N VAL A 127 10.71 -2.92 -4.90
CA VAL A 127 10.52 -1.61 -5.53
C VAL A 127 10.16 -0.59 -4.46
N PHE A 128 11.04 0.38 -4.25
CA PHE A 128 10.81 1.47 -3.31
C PHE A 128 10.19 2.67 -4.02
N ASN A 129 9.18 3.26 -3.37
CA ASN A 129 8.60 4.53 -3.80
C ASN A 129 9.54 5.66 -3.38
N LEU A 130 10.25 6.26 -4.33
CA LEU A 130 11.13 7.37 -4.03
C LEU A 130 10.32 8.64 -3.81
N VAL A 131 10.65 9.34 -2.73
CA VAL A 131 10.19 10.71 -2.47
C VAL A 131 11.38 11.65 -2.52
N ASN A 132 11.13 12.88 -2.96
CA ASN A 132 12.11 13.94 -2.89
C ASN A 132 12.25 14.47 -1.45
N GLU A 133 13.20 15.38 -1.22
CA GLU A 133 13.49 15.96 0.09
C GLU A 133 12.29 16.69 0.72
N GLN A 134 11.29 17.05 -0.08
CA GLN A 134 10.04 17.68 0.37
C GLN A 134 8.91 16.66 0.60
N GLY A 135 9.20 15.35 0.55
CA GLY A 135 8.24 14.27 0.78
C GLY A 135 7.28 14.01 -0.38
N ARG A 136 7.48 14.65 -1.55
CA ARG A 136 6.64 14.44 -2.74
C ARG A 136 7.15 13.25 -3.54
N ALA A 137 6.26 12.50 -4.17
CA ALA A 137 6.64 11.41 -5.07
C ALA A 137 7.64 11.91 -6.12
N ALA A 138 8.82 11.29 -6.21
CA ALA A 138 9.90 11.71 -7.10
C ALA A 138 9.62 11.38 -8.58
N GLY A 139 8.48 10.73 -8.88
CA GLY A 139 8.13 10.31 -10.24
C GLY A 139 8.97 9.14 -10.78
N CYS A 140 9.76 8.51 -9.91
CA CYS A 140 10.56 7.34 -10.21
C CYS A 140 10.52 6.34 -9.04
N SER A 141 10.74 5.07 -9.35
CA SER A 141 10.83 4.00 -8.35
C SER A 141 12.20 3.37 -8.37
N ALA A 142 12.72 2.93 -7.22
CA ALA A 142 14.00 2.22 -7.14
C ALA A 142 13.76 0.71 -7.06
N LEU A 143 14.14 -0.01 -8.10
CA LEU A 143 14.13 -1.47 -8.13
C LEU A 143 15.45 -2.02 -7.58
N SER A 144 15.35 -3.02 -6.71
CA SER A 144 16.47 -3.80 -6.20
C SER A 144 16.20 -5.29 -6.34
N VAL A 145 17.21 -6.03 -6.81
CA VAL A 145 17.27 -7.50 -6.82
C VAL A 145 18.42 -8.02 -5.95
N ASP A 146 19.02 -7.13 -5.16
CA ASP A 146 20.08 -7.49 -4.22
C ASP A 146 19.53 -8.48 -3.17
N PRO A 147 20.11 -9.68 -3.03
CA PRO A 147 19.60 -10.71 -2.14
C PRO A 147 19.49 -10.27 -0.67
N ALA A 148 20.43 -9.43 -0.20
CA ALA A 148 20.41 -8.95 1.18
C ALA A 148 19.23 -7.99 1.42
N THR A 149 18.98 -7.07 0.47
CA THR A 149 17.84 -6.16 0.48
C THR A 149 16.51 -6.91 0.43
N VAL A 150 16.39 -7.86 -0.50
CA VAL A 150 15.19 -8.70 -0.67
C VAL A 150 14.91 -9.51 0.60
N ALA A 151 15.93 -10.17 1.16
CA ALA A 151 15.80 -10.95 2.38
C ALA A 151 15.38 -10.08 3.58
N ARG A 152 15.87 -8.83 3.67
CA ARG A 152 15.43 -7.88 4.70
C ARG A 152 13.96 -7.54 4.55
N CYS A 153 13.52 -7.15 3.36
CA CYS A 153 12.12 -6.80 3.09
C CYS A 153 11.18 -8.00 3.31
N ARG A 154 11.62 -9.22 2.98
CA ARG A 154 10.89 -10.45 3.27
C ARG A 154 10.69 -10.67 4.78
N ARG A 155 11.73 -10.49 5.59
CA ARG A 155 11.61 -10.61 7.06
C ARG A 155 10.64 -9.58 7.64
N VAL A 156 10.70 -8.34 7.15
CA VAL A 156 9.75 -7.28 7.54
C VAL A 156 8.32 -7.68 7.18
N LYS A 157 8.08 -8.15 5.94
CA LYS A 157 6.78 -8.67 5.50
C LYS A 157 6.27 -9.75 6.46
N GLU A 158 7.06 -10.79 6.70
CA GLU A 158 6.67 -11.93 7.55
C GLU A 158 6.29 -11.47 8.98
N GLN A 159 7.08 -10.56 9.56
CA GLN A 159 6.84 -10.02 10.89
C GLN A 159 5.58 -9.15 10.96
N LEU A 160 5.44 -8.17 10.06
CA LEU A 160 4.33 -7.22 10.12
C LEU A 160 3.02 -7.87 9.70
N TRP A 161 3.04 -8.79 8.73
CA TRP A 161 1.84 -9.53 8.28
C TRP A 161 1.22 -10.35 9.40
N ALA A 162 2.04 -10.99 10.24
CA ALA A 162 1.58 -11.80 11.36
C ALA A 162 0.88 -10.97 12.46
N LEU A 163 1.26 -9.69 12.61
CA LEU A 163 0.68 -8.77 13.59
C LEU A 163 -0.51 -7.97 13.04
N ALA A 164 -0.59 -7.80 11.72
CA ALA A 164 -1.59 -6.96 11.09
C ALA A 164 -2.98 -7.62 11.09
N THR A 165 -4.00 -6.81 11.39
CA THR A 165 -5.42 -7.21 11.44
C THR A 165 -6.06 -7.10 10.04
N PRO A 166 -6.79 -8.12 9.56
CA PRO A 166 -7.54 -8.04 8.30
C PRO A 166 -8.49 -6.84 8.24
N TYR A 167 -8.60 -6.20 7.08
CA TYR A 167 -9.40 -4.98 6.89
C TYR A 167 -10.85 -5.10 7.41
N ALA A 168 -11.54 -6.21 7.13
CA ALA A 168 -12.92 -6.41 7.57
C ALA A 168 -13.06 -6.39 9.10
N GLU A 169 -12.12 -7.00 9.81
CA GLU A 169 -12.07 -7.04 11.27
C GLU A 169 -11.69 -5.66 11.83
N TYR A 170 -10.66 -5.02 11.25
CA TYR A 170 -10.19 -3.70 11.67
C TYR A 170 -11.29 -2.63 11.54
N ARG A 171 -12.01 -2.63 10.41
CA ARG A 171 -13.12 -1.70 10.16
C ARG A 171 -14.25 -1.88 11.19
N SER A 172 -14.59 -3.11 11.51
CA SER A 172 -15.64 -3.44 12.49
C SER A 172 -15.28 -2.95 13.90
N ALA A 173 -14.04 -3.16 14.33
CA ALA A 173 -13.54 -2.67 15.61
C ALA A 173 -13.54 -1.13 15.68
N SER A 174 -13.11 -0.45 14.62
CA SER A 174 -13.08 1.02 14.56
C SER A 174 -14.47 1.68 14.56
N THR A 175 -15.50 0.96 14.13
CA THR A 175 -16.89 1.48 14.10
C THR A 175 -17.59 1.34 15.46
N THR A 176 -17.15 0.38 16.29
CA THR A 176 -17.78 0.08 17.60
C THR A 176 -17.33 1.05 18.71
N GLY A 177 -16.29 1.86 18.48
CA GLY A 177 -15.74 2.81 19.45
C GLY A 177 -16.31 4.23 19.39
N ARG A 178 -17.51 4.45 18.83
CA ARG A 178 -18.20 5.74 18.83
C ARG A 178 -19.24 5.86 19.95
#